data_AF-A0A965JNN0-F1
#
_entry.id   AF-A0A965JNN0-F1
#
_cell.length_a   1.000
_cell.length_b   1.000
_cell.length_c   1.000
_cell.angle_alpha   90.00
_cell.angle_beta   90.00
_cell.angle_gamma   90.00
#
_symmetry.space_group_name_H-M   'P 1'
#
loop_
_entity.id
_entity.type
_entity.pdbx_description
1 polymer ?
#
loop_
_entity_poly.entity_id
_entity_poly.type
_entity_poly.pdbx_seq_one_letter_code
_entity_poly.pdbx_strand_id
1 'polypeptide(L)'
;GIEPAAAAPVMMAGGAATGGGEEAAAEKTEFDVILKAGGPNKLQVVKLVKELTGNGLKESKDLVDAAPSTLKEGVSKDEAEGLRKSLEEAGAEVEVK
;
A
#
# COMPACT_ATOMS: atom_id res chain seq x y z
N GLY A 1 52.23 -32.54 -1.38
CA GLY A 1 51.14 -31.83 -2.06
C GLY A 1 51.56 -30.38 -2.10
N ILE A 2 51.81 -29.88 -3.30
CA ILE A 2 52.35 -28.54 -3.56
C ILE A 2 51.19 -27.55 -3.77
N GLU A 3 51.25 -26.46 -3.02
CA GLU A 3 50.61 -25.15 -3.25
C GLU A 3 51.06 -24.59 -4.63
N PRO A 4 50.35 -23.64 -5.31
CA PRO A 4 50.07 -22.32 -4.73
C PRO A 4 48.83 -21.52 -5.21
N ALA A 5 48.49 -20.54 -4.37
CA ALA A 5 48.30 -19.11 -4.68
C ALA A 5 47.22 -18.59 -5.66
N ALA A 6 46.37 -17.74 -5.06
CA ALA A 6 46.17 -16.33 -5.38
C ALA A 6 45.24 -15.91 -6.54
N ALA A 7 44.25 -15.10 -6.14
CA ALA A 7 43.77 -13.82 -6.73
C ALA A 7 42.24 -13.80 -6.68
N ALA A 8 41.51 -12.75 -6.34
CA ALA A 8 41.70 -11.45 -5.72
C ALA A 8 40.24 -10.94 -5.50
N PRO A 9 39.98 -10.07 -4.51
CA PRO A 9 38.64 -9.54 -4.27
C PRO A 9 38.29 -8.52 -5.36
N VAL A 10 37.25 -8.78 -6.15
CA VAL A 10 36.67 -7.75 -7.03
C VAL A 10 35.64 -6.94 -6.25
N MET A 11 36.12 -5.82 -5.72
CA MET A 11 35.32 -4.61 -5.52
C MET A 11 34.76 -4.14 -6.86
N MET A 12 33.46 -3.85 -6.91
CA MET A 12 32.82 -2.72 -7.61
C MET A 12 31.52 -2.48 -6.80
N ALA A 13 31.38 -1.53 -5.88
CA ALA A 13 31.61 -0.08 -5.92
C ALA A 13 30.94 0.58 -7.14
N GLY A 14 29.65 0.90 -7.01
CA GLY A 14 28.92 1.70 -8.00
C GLY A 14 27.42 1.81 -7.80
N GLY A 15 26.98 2.53 -6.76
CA GLY A 15 25.79 3.41 -6.80
C GLY A 15 24.39 2.81 -7.02
N ALA A 16 23.72 2.47 -5.92
CA ALA A 16 22.33 2.83 -5.61
C ALA A 16 22.14 2.54 -4.11
N ALA A 17 22.45 3.48 -3.22
CA ALA A 17 21.48 4.47 -2.77
C ALA A 17 20.17 3.82 -2.25
N THR A 18 20.09 3.81 -0.92
CA THR A 18 18.88 3.94 -0.09
C THR A 18 17.87 2.79 -0.06
N GLY A 19 17.92 2.01 1.04
CA GLY A 19 16.80 1.96 1.98
C GLY A 19 15.89 0.74 1.91
N GLY A 20 15.88 -0.03 3.00
CA GLY A 20 14.68 -0.68 3.51
C GLY A 20 14.37 -2.06 2.93
N GLY A 21 14.49 -3.07 3.79
CA GLY A 21 14.05 -4.43 3.50
C GLY A 21 14.51 -5.42 4.57
N GLU A 22 15.47 -5.04 5.39
CA GLU A 22 15.55 -5.51 6.78
C GLU A 22 14.68 -4.57 7.63
N GLU A 23 13.38 -4.82 7.65
CA GLU A 23 12.53 -4.50 8.79
C GLU A 23 11.38 -5.53 8.82
N ALA A 24 11.61 -6.59 9.60
CA ALA A 24 10.64 -7.19 10.50
C ALA A 24 9.27 -7.60 9.88
N ALA A 25 8.82 -8.84 9.86
CA ALA A 25 8.61 -9.70 11.03
C ALA A 25 8.25 -8.98 12.35
N ALA A 26 7.89 -7.69 12.32
CA ALA A 26 7.18 -7.02 13.39
C ALA A 26 5.73 -7.49 13.23
N GLU A 27 5.11 -7.87 14.34
CA GLU A 27 3.71 -8.24 14.42
C GLU A 27 2.86 -7.28 13.57
N LYS A 28 2.42 -7.68 12.34
CA LYS A 28 1.64 -6.81 11.44
C LYS A 28 0.29 -6.50 12.08
N THR A 29 0.26 -5.49 12.94
CA THR A 29 -0.95 -4.84 13.45
C THR A 29 -1.43 -3.74 12.52
N GLU A 30 -0.64 -3.42 11.49
CA GLU A 30 -0.82 -2.32 10.56
C GLU A 30 -1.06 -2.86 9.15
N PHE A 31 -2.11 -2.37 8.50
CA PHE A 31 -2.59 -2.80 7.20
C PHE A 31 -2.89 -1.60 6.32
N ASP A 32 -2.60 -1.72 5.03
CA ASP A 32 -2.85 -0.64 4.09
C ASP A 32 -4.10 -0.94 3.27
N VAL A 33 -5.04 0.00 3.26
CA VAL A 33 -6.29 -0.12 2.50
C VAL A 33 -6.13 0.61 1.18
N ILE A 34 -6.14 -0.16 0.09
CA ILE A 34 -5.92 0.33 -1.27
C ILE A 34 -7.18 0.13 -2.08
N LEU A 35 -7.71 1.21 -2.65
CA LEU A 35 -8.79 1.13 -3.61
C LEU A 35 -8.24 0.70 -4.97
N LYS A 36 -8.56 -0.51 -5.43
CA LYS A 36 -8.20 -0.99 -6.77
C LYS A 36 -9.08 -0.39 -7.84
N ALA A 37 -10.38 -0.26 -7.57
CA ALA A 37 -11.34 0.31 -8.49
C ALA A 37 -12.52 0.95 -7.75
N GLY A 38 -12.93 2.15 -8.20
CA GLY A 38 -14.12 2.83 -7.69
C GLY A 38 -15.46 2.21 -8.09
N GLY A 39 -15.44 1.18 -8.93
CA GLY A 39 -16.64 0.45 -9.34
C GLY A 39 -17.67 1.26 -10.14
N PRO A 40 -18.87 0.69 -10.37
CA PRO A 40 -19.96 1.37 -11.09
C PRO A 40 -20.61 2.50 -10.28
N ASN A 41 -20.54 2.46 -8.95
CA ASN A 41 -21.17 3.43 -8.04
C ASN A 41 -20.18 4.48 -7.53
N LYS A 42 -19.35 5.05 -8.42
CA LYS A 42 -18.28 5.99 -8.03
C LYS A 42 -18.73 7.12 -7.11
N LEU A 43 -19.92 7.70 -7.33
CA LEU A 43 -20.44 8.78 -6.46
C LEU A 43 -20.65 8.32 -5.01
N GLN A 44 -21.06 7.06 -4.83
CA GLN A 44 -21.29 6.47 -3.51
C GLN A 44 -19.96 6.14 -2.84
N VAL A 45 -19.00 5.60 -3.61
CA VAL A 45 -17.63 5.34 -3.16
C VAL A 45 -16.91 6.63 -2.77
N VAL A 46 -17.00 7.71 -3.56
CA VAL A 46 -16.40 9.02 -3.22
C VAL A 46 -16.96 9.59 -1.93
N LYS A 47 -18.26 9.45 -1.69
CA LYS A 47 -18.89 9.88 -0.42
C LYS A 47 -18.36 9.07 0.75
N LEU A 48 -18.29 7.75 0.61
CA LEU A 48 -17.73 6.86 1.63
C LEU A 48 -16.26 7.14 1.89
N VAL A 49 -15.42 7.28 0.86
CA VAL A 49 -14.01 7.66 1.02
C VAL A 49 -13.89 8.97 1.78
N LYS A 50 -14.67 9.99 1.43
CA LYS A 50 -14.72 11.28 2.15
C LYS A 50 -15.10 11.10 3.63
N GLU A 51 -16.10 10.28 3.93
CA GLU A 51 -16.57 10.05 5.31
C GLU A 51 -15.57 9.22 6.13
N LEU A 52 -14.96 8.22 5.52
CA LEU A 52 -14.06 7.26 6.16
C LEU A 52 -12.61 7.77 6.33
N THR A 53 -12.17 8.63 5.42
CA THR A 53 -10.81 9.22 5.44
C THR A 53 -10.81 10.68 5.91
N GLY A 54 -11.96 11.37 5.88
CA GLY A 54 -12.06 12.80 6.20
C GLY A 54 -11.53 13.73 5.09
N ASN A 55 -11.14 13.18 3.94
CA ASN A 55 -10.64 13.94 2.80
C ASN A 55 -11.73 14.83 2.19
N GLY A 56 -11.34 15.94 1.56
CA GLY A 56 -12.29 16.81 0.87
C GLY A 56 -12.95 16.10 -0.32
N LEU A 57 -14.06 16.68 -0.82
CA LEU A 57 -14.81 16.10 -1.94
C LEU A 57 -13.94 15.98 -3.21
N LYS A 58 -13.02 16.92 -3.40
CA LYS A 58 -12.10 16.92 -4.52
C LYS A 58 -11.05 15.82 -4.35
N GLU A 59 -10.37 15.74 -3.21
CA GLU A 59 -9.35 14.70 -2.97
C GLU A 59 -9.96 13.30 -3.02
N SER A 60 -11.14 13.10 -2.44
CA SER A 60 -11.82 11.80 -2.46
C SER A 60 -12.21 11.38 -3.88
N LYS A 61 -12.65 12.33 -4.70
CA LYS A 61 -12.92 12.06 -6.11
C LYS A 61 -11.64 11.73 -6.86
N ASP A 62 -10.59 12.50 -6.66
CA ASP A 62 -9.29 12.30 -7.32
C ASP A 62 -8.71 10.93 -6.94
N LEU A 63 -8.81 10.50 -5.67
CA LEU A 63 -8.41 9.15 -5.22
C LEU A 63 -9.22 8.05 -5.93
N VAL A 64 -10.55 8.16 -5.94
CA VAL A 64 -11.42 7.14 -6.54
C VAL A 64 -11.25 7.03 -8.06
N ASP A 65 -10.97 8.15 -8.74
CA ASP A 65 -10.68 8.17 -10.18
C ASP A 65 -9.23 7.78 -10.52
N ALA A 66 -8.28 7.96 -9.60
CA ALA A 66 -6.88 7.57 -9.76
C ALA A 66 -6.59 6.12 -9.34
N ALA A 67 -7.62 5.31 -9.13
CA ALA A 67 -7.46 3.91 -8.75
C ALA A 67 -6.56 3.15 -9.76
N PRO A 68 -5.58 2.36 -9.31
CA PRO A 68 -5.35 1.95 -7.93
C PRO A 68 -4.70 3.03 -7.04
N SER A 69 -5.30 3.32 -5.87
CA SER A 69 -4.88 4.40 -4.96
C SER A 69 -4.99 3.98 -3.49
N THR A 70 -4.03 4.34 -2.65
CA THR A 70 -4.10 4.08 -1.21
C THR A 70 -5.10 5.02 -0.54
N LEU A 71 -6.05 4.47 0.22
CA LEU A 71 -7.03 5.24 0.98
C LEU A 71 -6.55 5.57 2.38
N LYS A 72 -5.93 4.58 3.04
CA LYS A 72 -5.39 4.66 4.40
C LYS A 72 -4.22 3.69 4.54
N GLU A 73 -3.18 4.13 5.23
CA GLU A 73 -1.96 3.36 5.48
C GLU A 73 -1.83 3.11 6.98
N GLY A 74 -1.28 1.95 7.35
CA GLY A 74 -0.95 1.62 8.73
C GLY A 74 -2.16 1.49 9.66
N VAL A 75 -3.33 1.06 9.17
CA VAL A 75 -4.53 0.91 10.00
C VAL A 75 -4.62 -0.46 10.67
N SER A 76 -5.36 -0.55 11.77
CA SER A 76 -5.60 -1.84 12.43
C SER A 76 -6.38 -2.79 11.52
N LYS A 77 -6.29 -4.11 11.80
CA LYS A 77 -7.04 -5.12 11.04
C LYS A 77 -8.55 -4.85 11.04
N ASP A 78 -9.11 -4.47 12.19
CA ASP A 78 -10.53 -4.17 12.34
C ASP A 78 -10.93 -2.95 11.50
N GLU A 79 -10.10 -1.91 11.47
CA GLU A 79 -10.34 -0.72 10.65
C GLU A 79 -10.19 -1.03 9.16
N ALA A 80 -9.17 -1.81 8.77
CA ALA A 80 -8.96 -2.23 7.39
C ALA A 80 -10.12 -3.06 6.85
N GLU A 81 -10.60 -4.05 7.62
CA GLU A 81 -11.75 -4.87 7.24
C GLU A 81 -13.05 -4.07 7.22
N GLY A 82 -13.22 -3.10 8.13
CA GLY A 82 -14.35 -2.18 8.15
C GLY A 82 -14.39 -1.30 6.90
N LEU A 83 -13.26 -0.66 6.56
CA LEU A 83 -13.10 0.14 5.35
C LEU A 83 -13.36 -0.69 4.09
N ARG A 84 -12.74 -1.87 4.00
CA ARG A 84 -12.93 -2.79 2.88
C ARG A 84 -14.40 -3.17 2.73
N LYS A 85 -15.08 -3.59 3.79
CA LYS A 85 -16.51 -3.95 3.74
C LYS A 85 -17.37 -2.79 3.25
N SER A 86 -17.25 -1.61 3.85
CA SER A 86 -18.09 -0.47 3.47
C SER A 86 -17.89 -0.04 2.01
N LEU A 87 -16.66 -0.13 1.51
CA LEU A 87 -16.34 0.20 0.12
C LEU A 87 -16.80 -0.91 -0.85
N GLU A 88 -16.62 -2.18 -0.51
CA GLU A 88 -17.12 -3.32 -1.29
C GLU A 88 -18.66 -3.35 -1.36
N GLU A 89 -19.35 -3.02 -0.27
CA GLU A 89 -20.82 -2.86 -0.25
C GLU A 89 -21.30 -1.72 -1.14
N ALA A 90 -20.49 -0.67 -1.29
CA ALA A 90 -20.74 0.38 -2.28
C ALA A 90 -20.38 -0.03 -3.71
N GLY A 91 -19.71 -1.17 -3.91
CA GLY A 91 -19.32 -1.70 -5.21
C GLY A 91 -17.92 -1.31 -5.67
N ALA A 92 -17.06 -0.81 -4.78
CA ALA A 92 -15.63 -0.62 -5.04
C ALA A 92 -14.83 -1.92 -4.82
N GLU A 93 -13.71 -2.08 -5.53
CA GLU A 93 -12.74 -3.13 -5.22
C GLU A 93 -11.63 -2.56 -4.32
N VAL A 94 -11.41 -3.22 -3.18
CA VAL A 94 -10.41 -2.81 -2.19
C VAL A 94 -9.46 -3.96 -1.86
N GLU A 95 -8.17 -3.66 -1.84
CA GLU A 95 -7.10 -4.53 -1.34
C GLU A 95 -6.69 -4.11 0.04
N VAL A 96 -6.42 -5.07 0.91
CA VAL A 96 -5.77 -4.83 2.21
C VAL A 96 -4.39 -5.47 2.14
N LYS A 97 -3.35 -4.67 2.31
CA LYS A 97 -1.94 -5.10 2.23
C LYS A 97 -1.24 -5.19 3.56
#